data_AF-A0A514E913-F1
#
_entry.id   AF-A0A514E913-F1
#
_cell.length_a   1.000
_cell.length_b   1.000
_cell.length_c   1.000
_cell.angle_alpha   90.00
_cell.angle_beta   90.00
_cell.angle_gamma   90.00
#
_symmetry.space_group_name_H-M   'P 1'
#
loop_
_entity.id
_entity.type
_entity.pdbx_description
1 polymer ?
#
loop_
_entity_poly.entity_id
_entity_poly.type
_entity_poly.pdbx_seq_one_letter_code
_entity_poly.pdbx_strand_id
1 'polypeptide(L)'
;MARLAESSVAFALRDWQWGRGLIKKKSRGIFISLSGNADKKFGDLKIGLGDRFYLFEVKSTWDTVEEEWRRPIVKGRKHAHLMLRSVIEGVALEDQQAINILNVSLIAHHFVYADVNGPRPKLVIEPYVLGTHRKGGFFESKAREPDRSAAEKRNLLVGLEFLKRYALGLRSKEKAAPGEKNFEIPENWSPAQFFGSAVAMLDLENKVWRNVGVNIDDFDRYIQFLCDGKDEQMSAIVATANGSFFAFSESTADLRELIFELREHLTSKAKPSSELSRLPGMRFAKRR
;
A
#
# COMPACT_ATOMS: atom_id res chain seq x y z
N MET A 1 8.70 -4.22 -22.92
CA MET A 1 7.25 -4.27 -23.20
C MET A 1 6.37 -4.33 -21.95
N ALA A 2 6.85 -4.81 -20.79
CA ALA A 2 6.09 -4.86 -19.52
C ALA A 2 5.49 -3.50 -19.06
N ARG A 3 6.21 -2.38 -19.26
CA ARG A 3 5.76 -1.04 -18.82
C ARG A 3 4.40 -0.60 -19.38
N LEU A 4 4.05 -0.93 -20.62
CA LEU A 4 2.78 -0.48 -21.21
C LEU A 4 1.58 -1.25 -20.60
N ALA A 5 1.76 -2.54 -20.33
CA ALA A 5 0.75 -3.37 -19.72
C ALA A 5 0.51 -3.00 -18.25
N GLU A 6 1.58 -2.75 -17.49
CA GLU A 6 1.49 -2.24 -16.11
C GLU A 6 0.83 -0.85 -16.06
N SER A 7 1.22 0.07 -16.95
CA SER A 7 0.56 1.37 -17.05
C SER A 7 -0.93 1.24 -17.37
N SER A 8 -1.32 0.25 -18.18
CA SER A 8 -2.74 -0.02 -18.49
C SER A 8 -3.53 -0.50 -17.26
N VAL A 9 -2.92 -1.35 -16.41
CA VAL A 9 -3.50 -1.75 -15.12
C VAL A 9 -3.63 -0.54 -14.19
N ALA A 10 -2.62 0.32 -14.13
CA ALA A 10 -2.66 1.54 -13.32
C ALA A 10 -3.78 2.49 -13.77
N PHE A 11 -3.93 2.72 -15.08
CA PHE A 11 -5.01 3.54 -15.62
C PHE A 11 -6.38 2.91 -15.37
N ALA A 12 -6.52 1.59 -15.52
CA ALA A 12 -7.76 0.90 -15.23
C ALA A 12 -8.17 1.05 -13.75
N LEU A 13 -7.22 0.98 -12.80
CA LEU A 13 -7.48 1.18 -11.38
C LEU A 13 -7.93 2.62 -11.09
N ARG A 14 -7.25 3.61 -11.67
CA ARG A 14 -7.61 5.03 -11.57
C ARG A 14 -9.01 5.29 -12.10
N ASP A 15 -9.28 4.85 -13.33
CA ASP A 15 -10.56 5.06 -14.00
C ASP A 15 -11.69 4.36 -13.26
N TRP A 16 -11.41 3.20 -12.66
CA TRP A 16 -12.34 2.54 -11.76
C TRP A 16 -12.64 3.41 -10.52
N GLN A 17 -11.61 3.92 -9.84
CA GLN A 17 -11.75 4.72 -8.63
C GLN A 17 -12.60 5.98 -8.87
N TRP A 18 -12.43 6.61 -10.03
CA TRP A 18 -13.10 7.84 -10.43
C TRP A 18 -14.47 7.62 -11.08
N GLY A 19 -14.62 6.60 -11.91
CA GLY A 19 -15.79 6.36 -12.74
C GLY A 19 -16.89 5.55 -12.06
N ARG A 20 -16.55 4.68 -11.10
CA ARG A 20 -17.50 3.72 -10.49
C ARG A 20 -17.51 3.71 -8.95
N GLY A 21 -16.47 4.23 -8.29
CA GLY A 21 -16.13 3.78 -6.94
C GLY A 21 -16.48 4.68 -5.75
N LEU A 22 -15.98 5.92 -5.71
CA LEU A 22 -15.85 6.61 -4.41
C LEU A 22 -16.12 8.10 -4.48
N ILE A 23 -15.83 8.71 -5.62
CA ILE A 23 -15.95 10.14 -5.81
C ILE A 23 -17.38 10.43 -6.27
N LYS A 24 -18.29 10.71 -5.32
CA LYS A 24 -19.50 11.49 -5.64
C LYS A 24 -19.01 12.77 -6.32
N LYS A 25 -19.66 13.20 -7.41
CA LYS A 25 -19.34 14.31 -8.36
C LYS A 25 -18.62 15.60 -7.84
N LYS A 26 -18.39 15.80 -6.55
CA LYS A 26 -17.83 17.01 -5.92
C LYS A 26 -16.31 17.02 -5.62
N SER A 27 -15.56 15.92 -5.79
CA SER A 27 -14.09 15.97 -5.59
C SER A 27 -13.33 14.93 -6.40
N ARG A 28 -13.20 15.13 -7.71
CA ARG A 28 -12.20 14.38 -8.49
C ARG A 28 -10.83 14.67 -7.88
N GLY A 29 -10.18 13.65 -7.33
CA GLY A 29 -8.81 13.74 -6.82
C GLY A 29 -7.83 14.10 -7.93
N ILE A 30 -6.63 14.51 -7.55
CA ILE A 30 -5.58 14.85 -8.53
C ILE A 30 -4.85 13.55 -8.91
N PHE A 31 -4.72 13.32 -10.22
CA PHE A 31 -3.78 12.32 -10.73
C PHE A 31 -2.42 12.97 -10.90
N ILE A 32 -1.44 12.48 -10.16
CA ILE A 32 -0.05 12.94 -10.23
C ILE A 32 0.75 11.86 -10.96
N SER A 33 1.03 12.09 -12.25
CA SER A 33 2.17 11.42 -12.88
C SER A 33 3.43 12.09 -12.37
N LEU A 34 4.39 11.33 -11.84
CA LEU A 34 5.65 11.87 -11.30
C LEU A 34 6.62 12.38 -12.38
N SER A 35 6.22 12.44 -13.65
CA SER A 35 6.97 13.19 -14.67
C SER A 35 6.80 14.72 -14.46
N GLY A 36 7.88 15.41 -14.07
CA GLY A 36 7.95 16.89 -13.92
C GLY A 36 7.65 17.45 -12.51
N ASN A 37 7.94 18.75 -12.29
CA ASN A 37 7.92 19.46 -10.99
C ASN A 37 6.69 19.16 -10.11
N ALA A 38 6.93 18.60 -8.93
CA ALA A 38 5.91 18.12 -8.00
C ALA A 38 5.29 19.21 -7.10
N ASP A 39 6.02 20.30 -6.78
CA ASP A 39 5.51 21.41 -5.97
C ASP A 39 4.22 22.07 -6.48
N LYS A 40 4.04 22.14 -7.81
CA LYS A 40 2.79 22.66 -8.41
C LYS A 40 1.62 21.68 -8.33
N LYS A 41 1.89 20.39 -8.05
CA LYS A 41 0.91 19.30 -8.22
C LYS A 41 0.03 19.07 -6.99
N PHE A 42 0.43 19.52 -5.80
CA PHE A 42 -0.32 19.30 -4.55
C PHE A 42 -1.21 20.47 -4.11
N GLY A 43 -1.15 21.64 -4.77
CA GLY A 43 -1.87 22.86 -4.34
C GLY A 43 -3.38 22.64 -4.11
N ASP A 44 -4.06 22.00 -5.06
CA ASP A 44 -5.51 21.78 -5.05
C ASP A 44 -5.96 20.48 -4.33
N LEU A 45 -5.02 19.77 -3.73
CA LEU A 45 -5.25 18.46 -3.16
C LEU A 45 -6.12 18.54 -1.90
N LYS A 46 -7.25 17.81 -1.90
CA LYS A 46 -8.14 17.65 -0.76
C LYS A 46 -7.87 16.33 -0.03
N ILE A 47 -6.67 16.20 0.53
CA ILE A 47 -6.29 15.09 1.41
C ILE A 47 -6.27 15.60 2.84
N GLY A 48 -6.84 14.83 3.76
CA GLY A 48 -6.75 15.08 5.20
C GLY A 48 -5.71 14.19 5.88
N LEU A 49 -5.23 14.60 7.06
CA LEU A 49 -4.36 13.77 7.92
C LEU A 49 -5.01 12.43 8.33
N GLY A 50 -6.34 12.35 8.31
CA GLY A 50 -7.09 11.13 8.60
C GLY A 50 -7.33 10.22 7.39
N ASP A 51 -6.84 10.58 6.20
CA ASP A 51 -6.96 9.72 5.02
C ASP A 51 -6.07 8.48 5.17
N ARG A 52 -6.57 7.35 4.65
CA ARG A 52 -5.82 6.08 4.63
C ARG A 52 -5.15 5.88 3.28
N PHE A 53 -3.86 5.59 3.32
CA PHE A 53 -2.99 5.39 2.17
C PHE A 53 -2.76 3.90 1.89
N TYR A 54 -2.59 3.60 0.61
CA TYR A 54 -2.18 2.30 0.10
C TYR A 54 -0.99 2.46 -0.83
N LEU A 55 -0.15 1.43 -0.83
CA LEU A 55 0.86 1.16 -1.84
C LEU A 55 0.37 -0.02 -2.69
N PHE A 56 0.25 0.18 -4.00
CA PHE A 56 0.02 -0.93 -4.93
C PHE A 56 1.25 -1.14 -5.81
N GLU A 57 1.88 -2.30 -5.72
CA GLU A 57 2.82 -2.77 -6.74
C GLU A 57 2.01 -3.29 -7.93
N VAL A 58 2.14 -2.60 -9.05
CA VAL A 58 1.40 -2.86 -10.29
C VAL A 58 2.12 -3.93 -11.08
N LYS A 59 1.37 -4.96 -11.46
CA LYS A 59 1.82 -6.03 -12.34
C LYS A 59 0.85 -6.19 -13.49
N SER A 60 1.34 -6.64 -14.63
CA SER A 60 0.48 -6.84 -15.81
C SER A 60 -0.53 -7.96 -15.56
N THR A 61 -0.05 -9.10 -15.06
CA THR A 61 -0.83 -10.29 -14.73
C THR A 61 -0.28 -10.97 -13.47
N TRP A 62 -1.00 -11.97 -12.96
CA TRP A 62 -0.54 -12.80 -11.85
C TRP A 62 0.83 -13.43 -12.09
N ASP A 63 1.16 -13.77 -13.34
CA ASP A 63 2.45 -14.40 -13.68
C ASP A 63 3.61 -13.45 -13.51
N THR A 64 3.44 -12.17 -13.84
CA THR A 64 4.49 -11.15 -13.69
C THR A 64 4.79 -10.77 -12.24
N VAL A 65 3.99 -11.22 -11.26
CA VAL A 65 4.27 -11.00 -9.84
C VAL A 65 5.62 -11.61 -9.43
N GLU A 66 6.01 -12.74 -10.03
CA GLU A 66 7.28 -13.39 -9.64
C GLU A 66 8.53 -12.64 -10.05
N GLU A 67 8.43 -11.61 -10.91
CA GLU A 67 9.56 -10.75 -11.30
C GLU A 67 10.21 -10.03 -10.09
N GLU A 68 9.48 -9.93 -8.98
CA GLU A 68 9.98 -9.39 -7.72
C GLU A 68 11.13 -10.23 -7.13
N TRP A 69 11.10 -11.56 -7.33
CA TRP A 69 12.08 -12.49 -6.74
C TRP A 69 12.75 -13.43 -7.75
N ARG A 70 12.20 -13.60 -8.96
CA ARG A 70 12.77 -14.40 -10.05
C ARG A 70 13.48 -13.54 -11.09
N ARG A 71 14.47 -12.75 -10.63
CA ARG A 71 15.38 -11.99 -11.51
C ARG A 71 16.61 -12.84 -11.86
N PRO A 72 17.41 -12.48 -12.89
CA PRO A 72 18.71 -13.11 -13.12
C PRO A 72 19.52 -13.19 -11.81
N ILE A 73 20.23 -14.30 -11.57
CA ILE A 73 20.93 -14.57 -10.30
C ILE A 73 21.85 -13.38 -9.91
N VAL A 74 22.54 -12.81 -10.89
CA VAL A 74 23.43 -11.64 -10.72
C VAL A 74 22.74 -10.40 -10.16
N LYS A 75 21.43 -10.24 -10.38
CA LYS A 75 20.64 -9.11 -9.84
C LYS A 75 20.04 -9.42 -8.47
N GLY A 76 20.09 -10.68 -8.00
CA GLY A 76 19.44 -11.10 -6.77
C GLY A 76 17.92 -10.91 -6.78
N ARG A 77 17.29 -11.01 -5.61
CA ARG A 77 15.89 -10.60 -5.43
C ARG A 77 15.81 -9.07 -5.32
N LYS A 78 14.65 -8.46 -5.55
CA LYS A 78 14.47 -7.04 -5.22
C LYS A 78 14.73 -6.78 -3.74
N HIS A 79 15.27 -5.60 -3.44
CA HIS A 79 15.60 -5.17 -2.10
C HIS A 79 14.35 -5.09 -1.21
N ALA A 80 13.27 -4.45 -1.66
CA ALA A 80 12.02 -4.38 -0.90
C ALA A 80 11.44 -5.78 -0.57
N HIS A 81 11.62 -6.75 -1.49
CA HIS A 81 11.26 -8.15 -1.24
C HIS A 81 12.13 -8.78 -0.14
N LEU A 82 13.44 -8.51 -0.12
CA LEU A 82 14.35 -8.97 0.93
C LEU A 82 14.02 -8.34 2.30
N MET A 83 13.65 -7.06 2.33
CA MET A 83 13.21 -6.37 3.56
C MET A 83 11.96 -7.01 4.15
N LEU A 84 10.98 -7.40 3.33
CA LEU A 84 9.80 -8.11 3.83
C LEU A 84 10.12 -9.56 4.22
N ARG A 85 11.08 -10.20 3.55
CA ARG A 85 11.56 -11.53 3.97
C ARG A 85 12.23 -11.49 5.34
N SER A 86 13.06 -10.48 5.63
CA SER A 86 13.67 -10.34 6.96
C SER A 86 12.63 -10.07 8.05
N VAL A 87 11.56 -9.34 7.74
CA VAL A 87 10.42 -9.15 8.64
C VAL A 87 9.74 -10.48 8.97
N ILE A 88 9.50 -11.33 7.97
CA ILE A 88 8.91 -12.66 8.19
C ILE A 88 9.79 -13.50 9.12
N GLU A 89 11.11 -13.44 8.95
CA GLU A 89 12.06 -14.14 9.81
C GLU A 89 12.09 -13.55 11.24
N GLY A 90 12.00 -12.24 11.38
CA GLY A 90 11.92 -11.56 12.68
C GLY A 90 10.66 -11.91 13.47
N VAL A 91 9.54 -12.14 12.79
CA VAL A 91 8.29 -12.57 13.44
C VAL A 91 8.45 -13.91 14.17
N ALA A 92 9.28 -14.82 13.65
CA ALA A 92 9.58 -16.09 14.34
C ALA A 92 10.37 -15.92 15.65
N LEU A 93 10.99 -14.75 15.83
CA LEU A 93 11.73 -14.37 17.02
C LEU A 93 10.89 -13.50 17.97
N GLU A 94 9.59 -13.35 17.70
CA GLU A 94 8.69 -12.47 18.44
C GLU A 94 9.18 -11.01 18.45
N ASP A 95 9.91 -10.60 17.41
CA ASP A 95 10.35 -9.22 17.25
C ASP A 95 9.14 -8.31 17.01
N GLN A 96 8.83 -7.49 18.01
CA GLN A 96 7.69 -6.59 17.97
C GLN A 96 7.77 -5.57 16.82
N GLN A 97 8.98 -5.14 16.44
CA GLN A 97 9.16 -4.23 15.31
C GLN A 97 8.82 -4.95 14.00
N ALA A 98 9.30 -6.18 13.83
CA ALA A 98 8.96 -7.01 12.67
C ALA A 98 7.45 -7.27 12.59
N ILE A 99 6.79 -7.61 13.71
CA ILE A 99 5.34 -7.79 13.78
C ILE A 99 4.60 -6.51 13.39
N ASN A 100 5.06 -5.34 13.85
CA ASN A 100 4.45 -4.06 13.51
C ASN A 100 4.59 -3.76 12.02
N ILE A 101 5.76 -3.98 11.43
CA ILE A 101 6.00 -3.77 10.00
C ILE A 101 5.18 -4.74 9.16
N LEU A 102 5.13 -6.02 9.54
CA LEU A 102 4.29 -7.02 8.88
C LEU A 102 2.82 -6.58 8.86
N ASN A 103 2.32 -6.12 10.01
CA ASN A 103 0.95 -5.64 10.13
C ASN A 103 0.67 -4.45 9.20
N VAL A 104 1.59 -3.49 9.09
CA VAL A 104 1.46 -2.38 8.14
C VAL A 104 1.50 -2.89 6.70
N SER A 105 2.42 -3.79 6.36
CA SER A 105 2.51 -4.38 5.03
C SER A 105 1.21 -5.07 4.63
N LEU A 106 0.61 -5.86 5.53
CA LEU A 106 -0.62 -6.62 5.28
C LEU A 106 -1.82 -5.72 4.95
N ILE A 107 -1.89 -4.52 5.55
CA ILE A 107 -3.03 -3.62 5.38
C ILE A 107 -2.77 -2.50 4.38
N ALA A 108 -1.52 -2.18 4.04
CA ALA A 108 -1.18 -1.04 3.18
C ALA A 108 -0.55 -1.44 1.84
N HIS A 109 0.21 -2.53 1.78
CA HIS A 109 0.98 -2.92 0.59
C HIS A 109 0.33 -4.07 -0.15
N HIS A 110 -0.09 -3.83 -1.38
CA HIS A 110 -0.86 -4.76 -2.19
C HIS A 110 -0.24 -4.93 -3.58
N PHE A 111 -0.48 -6.07 -4.21
CA PHE A 111 -0.40 -6.17 -5.65
C PHE A 111 -1.70 -5.66 -6.29
N VAL A 112 -1.57 -5.12 -7.49
CA VAL A 112 -2.69 -4.95 -8.41
C VAL A 112 -2.32 -5.46 -9.79
N TYR A 113 -3.17 -6.29 -10.39
CA TYR A 113 -2.93 -6.87 -11.70
C TYR A 113 -4.22 -7.21 -12.44
N ALA A 114 -4.12 -7.48 -13.75
CA ALA A 114 -5.24 -7.99 -14.53
C ALA A 114 -5.30 -9.53 -14.45
N ASP A 115 -6.46 -10.06 -14.06
CA ASP A 115 -6.82 -11.45 -14.29
C ASP A 115 -7.53 -11.54 -15.64
N VAL A 116 -6.85 -12.16 -16.60
CA VAL A 116 -7.28 -12.33 -17.99
C VAL A 116 -7.76 -13.75 -18.30
N ASN A 117 -7.74 -14.65 -17.30
CA ASN A 117 -8.08 -16.06 -17.49
C ASN A 117 -9.59 -16.34 -17.41
N GLY A 118 -10.36 -15.35 -16.93
CA GLY A 118 -11.82 -15.42 -16.86
C GLY A 118 -12.53 -14.96 -18.15
N PRO A 119 -13.86 -15.11 -18.23
CA PRO A 119 -14.66 -14.71 -19.39
C PRO A 119 -14.66 -13.19 -19.64
N ARG A 120 -14.27 -12.40 -18.63
CA ARG A 120 -14.03 -10.96 -18.75
C ARG A 120 -12.79 -10.61 -17.93
N PRO A 121 -11.82 -9.85 -18.51
CA PRO A 121 -10.70 -9.34 -17.75
C PRO A 121 -11.17 -8.51 -16.55
N LYS A 122 -10.55 -8.72 -15.40
CA LYS A 122 -10.86 -7.97 -14.17
C LYS A 122 -9.57 -7.57 -13.44
N LEU A 123 -9.64 -6.47 -12.70
CA LEU A 123 -8.57 -6.09 -11.79
C LEU A 123 -8.67 -6.93 -10.51
N VAL A 124 -7.54 -7.45 -10.08
CA VAL A 124 -7.38 -8.16 -8.81
C VAL A 124 -6.45 -7.35 -7.92
N ILE A 125 -6.83 -7.25 -6.65
CA ILE A 125 -6.03 -6.64 -5.60
C ILE A 125 -5.82 -7.69 -4.52
N GLU A 126 -4.59 -7.84 -4.05
CA GLU A 126 -4.28 -8.72 -2.93
C GLU A 126 -3.10 -8.22 -2.11
N PRO A 127 -2.99 -8.56 -0.82
CA PRO A 127 -1.86 -8.15 0.00
C PRO A 127 -0.54 -8.69 -0.55
N TYR A 128 0.48 -7.83 -0.66
CA TYR A 128 1.78 -8.16 -1.26
C TYR A 128 2.42 -9.38 -0.60
N VAL A 129 2.46 -9.41 0.73
CA VAL A 129 3.07 -10.49 1.50
C VAL A 129 2.33 -11.80 1.30
N LEU A 130 0.99 -11.78 1.30
CA LEU A 130 0.19 -13.00 1.11
C LEU A 130 0.28 -13.50 -0.34
N GLY A 131 0.21 -12.62 -1.33
CA GLY A 131 0.39 -12.98 -2.75
C GLY A 131 1.78 -13.55 -3.01
N THR A 132 2.83 -12.91 -2.47
CA THR A 132 4.21 -13.39 -2.57
C THR A 132 4.36 -14.76 -1.92
N HIS A 133 3.84 -14.95 -0.70
CA HIS A 133 3.87 -16.24 -0.02
C HIS A 133 3.14 -17.32 -0.83
N ARG A 134 1.92 -17.04 -1.33
CA ARG A 134 1.12 -17.98 -2.14
C ARG A 134 1.85 -18.42 -3.40
N LYS A 135 2.63 -17.54 -4.04
CA LYS A 135 3.43 -17.86 -5.24
C LYS A 135 4.80 -18.46 -4.91
N GLY A 136 5.05 -18.80 -3.63
CA GLY A 136 6.32 -19.36 -3.16
C GLY A 136 7.48 -18.37 -3.18
N GLY A 137 7.17 -17.06 -3.25
CA GLY A 137 8.15 -16.02 -3.43
C GLY A 137 9.12 -15.87 -2.27
N PHE A 138 8.75 -16.23 -1.05
CA PHE A 138 9.67 -16.18 0.09
C PHE A 138 10.47 -17.47 0.30
N PHE A 139 10.20 -18.55 -0.44
CA PHE A 139 10.86 -19.82 -0.21
C PHE A 139 12.37 -19.77 -0.50
N GLU A 140 13.09 -20.60 0.24
CA GLU A 140 14.54 -20.76 0.13
C GLU A 140 14.95 -21.15 -1.30
N SER A 141 16.04 -20.56 -1.77
CA SER A 141 16.68 -20.95 -3.01
C SER A 141 18.19 -21.04 -2.80
N LYS A 142 18.73 -22.27 -2.81
CA LYS A 142 20.18 -22.49 -2.66
C LYS A 142 21.00 -21.75 -3.72
N ALA A 143 20.44 -21.56 -4.92
CA ALA A 143 21.10 -20.84 -6.01
C ALA A 143 21.18 -19.32 -5.76
N ARG A 144 20.28 -18.77 -4.95
CA ARG A 144 20.19 -17.33 -4.67
C ARG A 144 20.70 -16.96 -3.28
N GLU A 145 20.57 -17.87 -2.32
CA GLU A 145 20.95 -17.71 -0.93
C GLU A 145 21.80 -18.91 -0.45
N PRO A 146 23.02 -19.11 -0.99
CA PRO A 146 23.84 -20.29 -0.70
C PRO A 146 24.27 -20.39 0.78
N ASP A 147 24.48 -19.26 1.43
CA ASP A 147 25.16 -19.17 2.74
C ASP A 147 24.21 -19.07 3.94
N ARG A 148 22.91 -19.35 3.73
CA ARG A 148 21.89 -19.31 4.77
C ARG A 148 22.13 -20.37 5.85
N SER A 149 22.24 -19.93 7.10
CA SER A 149 22.35 -20.78 8.28
C SER A 149 21.08 -21.63 8.51
N ALA A 150 21.20 -22.67 9.32
CA ALA A 150 20.06 -23.50 9.70
C ALA A 150 19.02 -22.74 10.53
N ALA A 151 19.47 -21.79 11.36
CA ALA A 151 18.59 -20.96 12.19
C ALA A 151 17.74 -20.02 11.32
N GLU A 152 18.36 -19.33 10.37
CA GLU A 152 17.64 -18.43 9.44
C GLU A 152 16.58 -19.18 8.63
N LYS A 153 16.92 -20.37 8.10
CA LYS A 153 15.97 -21.24 7.39
C LYS A 153 14.78 -21.63 8.26
N ARG A 154 15.03 -21.97 9.54
CA ARG A 154 13.97 -22.31 10.51
C ARG A 154 13.08 -21.10 10.79
N ASN A 155 13.68 -19.93 11.04
CA ASN A 155 12.94 -18.69 11.31
C ASN A 155 12.02 -18.33 10.14
N LEU A 156 12.51 -18.48 8.91
CA LEU A 156 11.69 -18.27 7.73
C LEU A 156 10.49 -19.22 7.69
N LEU A 157 10.69 -20.52 7.91
CA LEU A 157 9.60 -21.50 7.92
C LEU A 157 8.53 -21.17 8.97
N VAL A 158 8.96 -20.82 10.19
CA VAL A 158 8.06 -20.40 11.28
C VAL A 158 7.31 -19.12 10.92
N GLY A 159 7.99 -18.12 10.37
CA GLY A 159 7.37 -16.87 9.93
C GLY A 159 6.37 -17.08 8.79
N LEU A 160 6.66 -17.97 7.85
CA LEU A 160 5.73 -18.30 6.77
C LEU A 160 4.49 -19.05 7.29
N GLU A 161 4.65 -19.91 8.29
CA GLU A 161 3.51 -20.52 8.98
C GLU A 161 2.65 -19.47 9.69
N PHE A 162 3.30 -18.47 10.31
CA PHE A 162 2.61 -17.34 10.94
C PHE A 162 1.73 -16.55 9.95
N LEU A 163 2.16 -16.39 8.69
CA LEU A 163 1.36 -15.69 7.68
C LEU A 163 0.00 -16.34 7.38
N LYS A 164 -0.13 -17.66 7.58
CA LYS A 164 -1.40 -18.39 7.34
C LYS A 164 -2.52 -17.97 8.29
N ARG A 165 -2.19 -17.29 9.38
CA ARG A 165 -3.15 -16.71 10.34
C ARG A 165 -3.92 -15.54 9.74
N TYR A 166 -3.42 -14.96 8.65
CA TYR A 166 -4.00 -13.77 8.05
C TYR A 166 -4.79 -14.08 6.79
N ALA A 167 -5.94 -13.43 6.68
CA ALA A 167 -6.76 -13.46 5.46
C ALA A 167 -7.40 -12.09 5.23
N LEU A 168 -7.55 -11.72 3.96
CA LEU A 168 -8.37 -10.58 3.62
C LEU A 168 -9.85 -10.99 3.74
N GLY A 169 -10.66 -10.19 4.45
CA GLY A 169 -12.06 -10.44 4.75
C GLY A 169 -12.97 -9.33 4.20
N LEU A 170 -14.14 -9.71 3.67
CA LEU A 170 -15.20 -8.81 3.25
C LEU A 170 -16.26 -8.79 4.33
N ARG A 171 -16.72 -7.61 4.73
CA ARG A 171 -17.86 -7.48 5.62
C ARG A 171 -19.09 -8.13 4.99
N SER A 172 -19.67 -9.11 5.69
CA SER A 172 -20.90 -9.77 5.27
C SER A 172 -22.06 -8.77 5.26
N LYS A 173 -23.02 -9.02 4.36
CA LYS A 173 -24.31 -8.30 4.34
C LYS A 173 -25.29 -8.85 5.37
N GLU A 174 -25.03 -10.04 5.90
CA GLU A 174 -25.87 -10.65 6.92
C GLU A 174 -25.76 -9.89 8.24
N LYS A 175 -26.88 -9.89 8.99
CA LYS A 175 -26.95 -9.21 10.28
C LYS A 175 -26.13 -10.02 11.28
N ALA A 176 -24.97 -9.49 11.67
CA ALA A 176 -24.17 -10.07 12.74
C ALA A 176 -24.94 -10.07 14.07
N ALA A 177 -24.60 -11.01 14.95
CA ALA A 177 -25.12 -11.01 16.31
C ALA A 177 -24.69 -9.72 17.05
N PRO A 178 -25.41 -9.29 18.11
CA PRO A 178 -25.03 -8.12 18.88
C PRO A 178 -23.58 -8.21 19.38
N GLY A 179 -22.73 -7.27 18.99
CA GLY A 179 -21.30 -7.23 19.35
C GLY A 179 -20.37 -7.95 18.37
N GLU A 180 -20.91 -8.69 17.39
CA GLU A 180 -20.11 -9.41 16.39
C GLU A 180 -20.02 -8.63 15.08
N LYS A 181 -18.96 -8.92 14.31
CA LYS A 181 -18.83 -8.49 12.92
C LYS A 181 -18.61 -9.72 12.06
N ASN A 182 -19.51 -9.94 11.12
CA ASN A 182 -19.39 -11.05 10.17
C ASN A 182 -18.49 -10.61 9.02
N PHE A 183 -17.41 -11.37 8.81
CA PHE A 183 -16.57 -11.26 7.63
C PHE A 183 -16.59 -12.60 6.89
N GLU A 184 -16.67 -12.52 5.58
CA GLU A 184 -16.51 -13.64 4.67
C GLU A 184 -15.14 -13.52 4.00
N ILE A 185 -14.49 -14.64 3.69
CA ILE A 185 -13.26 -14.66 2.89
C ILE A 185 -13.70 -14.94 1.45
N PRO A 186 -13.92 -13.91 0.60
CA PRO A 186 -14.30 -14.13 -0.77
C PRO A 186 -13.14 -14.68 -1.58
N GLU A 187 -13.46 -15.53 -2.55
CA GLU A 187 -12.52 -16.03 -3.55
C GLU A 187 -12.01 -14.91 -4.47
N ASN A 188 -12.83 -13.86 -4.64
CA ASN A 188 -12.58 -12.79 -5.59
C ASN A 188 -12.97 -11.42 -5.01
N TRP A 189 -12.16 -10.41 -5.31
CA TRP A 189 -12.40 -9.03 -4.90
C TRP A 189 -12.54 -8.14 -6.13
N SER A 190 -13.44 -7.17 -6.04
CA SER A 190 -13.43 -6.01 -6.91
C SER A 190 -12.74 -4.84 -6.22
N PRO A 191 -12.11 -3.93 -6.97
CA PRO A 191 -11.66 -2.65 -6.41
C PRO A 191 -12.77 -1.89 -5.66
N ALA A 192 -14.04 -2.10 -6.03
CA ALA A 192 -15.21 -1.55 -5.32
C ALA A 192 -15.29 -1.95 -3.87
N GLN A 193 -15.13 -3.24 -3.61
CA GLN A 193 -15.14 -3.78 -2.27
C GLN A 193 -13.93 -3.27 -1.50
N PHE A 194 -12.74 -3.28 -2.13
CA PHE A 194 -11.49 -2.86 -1.53
C PHE A 194 -11.54 -1.43 -1.00
N PHE A 195 -11.92 -0.47 -1.84
CA PHE A 195 -11.97 0.94 -1.42
C PHE A 195 -13.23 1.32 -0.63
N GLY A 196 -14.34 0.59 -0.79
CA GLY A 196 -15.63 0.89 -0.17
C GLY A 196 -15.73 0.64 1.34
N SER A 197 -14.60 0.46 2.04
CA SER A 197 -14.53 0.10 3.47
C SER A 197 -15.25 -1.20 3.84
N ALA A 198 -15.49 -2.07 2.85
CA ALA A 198 -16.01 -3.40 3.08
C ALA A 198 -14.91 -4.42 3.36
N VAL A 199 -13.64 -4.06 3.15
CA VAL A 199 -12.49 -4.96 3.28
C VAL A 199 -11.70 -4.71 4.57
N ALA A 200 -11.31 -5.79 5.23
CA ALA A 200 -10.44 -5.77 6.40
C ALA A 200 -9.40 -6.90 6.32
N MET A 201 -8.25 -6.71 6.92
CA MET A 201 -7.33 -7.81 7.23
C MET A 201 -7.80 -8.51 8.51
N LEU A 202 -7.98 -9.83 8.43
CA LEU A 202 -8.39 -10.67 9.54
C LEU A 202 -7.15 -11.38 10.09
N ASP A 203 -6.99 -11.32 11.41
CA ASP A 203 -6.19 -12.25 12.19
C ASP A 203 -7.12 -13.35 12.70
N LEU A 204 -7.05 -14.51 12.05
CA LEU A 204 -7.97 -15.63 12.26
C LEU A 204 -7.79 -16.29 13.63
N GLU A 205 -6.57 -16.25 14.17
CA GLU A 205 -6.25 -16.85 15.46
C GLU A 205 -6.71 -15.95 16.61
N ASN A 206 -6.38 -14.66 16.54
CA ASN A 206 -6.74 -13.69 17.59
C ASN A 206 -8.16 -13.12 17.41
N LYS A 207 -8.84 -13.45 16.30
CA LYS A 207 -10.18 -12.93 15.93
C LYS A 207 -10.23 -11.40 15.88
N VAL A 208 -9.13 -10.78 15.47
CA VAL A 208 -9.01 -9.33 15.31
C VAL A 208 -9.16 -8.98 13.83
N TRP A 209 -9.86 -7.90 13.52
CA TRP A 209 -9.93 -7.35 12.17
C TRP A 209 -9.35 -5.94 12.18
N ARG A 210 -8.69 -5.60 11.08
CA ARG A 210 -8.06 -4.30 10.87
C ARG A 210 -8.50 -3.75 9.53
N ASN A 211 -8.93 -2.50 9.52
CA ASN A 211 -9.23 -1.84 8.26
C ASN A 211 -7.97 -1.78 7.38
N VAL A 212 -8.14 -1.91 6.08
CA VAL A 212 -7.06 -1.69 5.12
C VAL A 212 -6.72 -0.20 5.00
N GLY A 213 -5.44 0.06 4.73
CA GLY A 213 -4.80 1.36 4.60
C GLY A 213 -4.32 1.92 5.94
N VAL A 214 -3.32 2.80 5.89
CA VAL A 214 -2.69 3.41 7.08
C VAL A 214 -2.66 4.94 6.96
N ASN A 215 -2.47 5.64 8.08
CA ASN A 215 -2.24 7.09 8.06
C ASN A 215 -0.89 7.42 7.40
N ILE A 216 -0.66 8.71 7.09
CA ILE A 216 0.56 9.15 6.41
C ILE A 216 1.85 8.87 7.20
N ASP A 217 1.83 8.94 8.53
CA ASP A 217 3.04 8.72 9.35
C ASP A 217 3.49 7.27 9.33
N ASP A 218 2.54 6.33 9.48
CA ASP A 218 2.82 4.90 9.38
C ASP A 218 3.16 4.50 7.94
N PHE A 219 2.55 5.17 6.95
CA PHE A 219 2.87 4.96 5.54
C PHE A 219 4.31 5.39 5.23
N ASP A 220 4.71 6.60 5.63
CA ASP A 220 6.08 7.12 5.42
C ASP A 220 7.12 6.22 6.07
N ARG A 221 6.95 5.87 7.35
CA ARG A 221 7.86 4.94 8.05
C ARG A 221 8.01 3.62 7.30
N TYR A 222 6.90 3.08 6.79
CA TYR A 222 6.91 1.84 6.03
C TYR A 222 7.62 1.97 4.68
N ILE A 223 7.42 3.07 3.95
CA ILE A 223 8.14 3.33 2.69
C ILE A 223 9.64 3.50 2.95
N GLN A 224 10.04 4.26 3.97
CA GLN A 224 11.46 4.40 4.32
C GLN A 224 12.08 3.04 4.67
N PHE A 225 11.36 2.19 5.42
CA PHE A 225 11.78 0.84 5.72
C PHE A 225 11.93 -0.04 4.47
N LEU A 226 10.94 -0.05 3.57
CA LEU A 226 10.99 -0.88 2.36
C LEU A 226 12.13 -0.51 1.43
N CYS A 227 12.42 0.78 1.32
CA CYS A 227 13.41 1.29 0.38
C CYS A 227 14.83 1.29 0.97
N ASP A 228 15.01 1.56 2.27
CA ASP A 228 16.30 1.58 2.98
C ASP A 228 17.44 2.26 2.19
N GLY A 229 17.14 3.44 1.62
CA GLY A 229 18.12 4.18 0.82
C GLY A 229 18.45 3.61 -0.55
N LYS A 230 17.90 2.45 -0.93
CA LYS A 230 18.12 1.81 -2.24
C LYS A 230 17.17 2.35 -3.30
N ASP A 231 17.72 2.49 -4.51
CA ASP A 231 16.94 2.78 -5.70
C ASP A 231 16.78 1.52 -6.56
N GLU A 232 15.53 1.16 -6.83
CA GLU A 232 15.16 0.07 -7.71
C GLU A 232 13.96 0.46 -8.57
N GLN A 233 13.96 -0.05 -9.80
CA GLN A 233 12.82 0.09 -10.69
C GLN A 233 11.61 -0.67 -10.13
N MET A 234 10.46 0.00 -10.09
CA MET A 234 9.18 -0.55 -9.71
C MET A 234 8.06 0.08 -10.53
N SER A 235 6.84 -0.44 -10.39
CA SER A 235 5.65 0.19 -10.96
C SER A 235 4.67 0.33 -9.82
N ALA A 236 4.72 1.43 -9.09
CA ALA A 236 4.00 1.60 -7.83
C ALA A 236 2.92 2.66 -7.95
N ILE A 237 1.77 2.43 -7.33
CA ILE A 237 0.71 3.43 -7.14
C ILE A 237 0.60 3.76 -5.67
N VAL A 238 0.55 5.04 -5.35
CA VAL A 238 0.10 5.53 -4.05
C VAL A 238 -1.30 6.09 -4.21
N ALA A 239 -2.25 5.58 -3.43
CA ALA A 239 -3.63 6.05 -3.50
C ALA A 239 -4.27 6.16 -2.12
N THR A 240 -5.28 7.01 -1.98
CA THR A 240 -6.07 7.12 -0.75
C THR A 240 -7.39 6.36 -0.84
N ALA A 241 -7.92 5.94 0.31
CA ALA A 241 -9.18 5.18 0.42
C ALA A 241 -10.42 5.90 -0.07
N ASN A 242 -10.41 7.23 -0.10
CA ASN A 242 -11.51 8.06 -0.61
C ASN A 242 -11.31 8.46 -2.09
N GLY A 243 -10.17 8.11 -2.71
CA GLY A 243 -9.80 8.51 -4.07
C GLY A 243 -9.45 9.99 -4.24
N SER A 244 -9.18 10.71 -3.16
CA SER A 244 -8.66 12.08 -3.22
C SER A 244 -7.25 12.16 -3.81
N PHE A 245 -6.50 11.06 -3.77
CA PHE A 245 -5.13 10.94 -4.20
C PHE A 245 -4.89 9.71 -5.06
N PHE A 246 -4.13 9.90 -6.13
CA PHE A 246 -3.60 8.82 -6.94
C PHE A 246 -2.32 9.28 -7.63
N ALA A 247 -1.19 8.65 -7.30
CA ALA A 247 0.11 8.93 -7.89
C ALA A 247 0.77 7.65 -8.37
N PHE A 248 1.49 7.73 -9.49
CA PHE A 248 2.24 6.60 -10.06
C PHE A 248 3.74 6.89 -10.04
N SER A 249 4.52 5.91 -9.59
CA SER A 249 5.98 5.95 -9.44
C SER A 249 6.64 4.80 -10.20
N GLU A 250 7.77 5.09 -10.87
CA GLU A 250 8.55 4.10 -11.62
C GLU A 250 9.83 3.63 -10.89
N SER A 251 10.13 4.22 -9.73
CA SER A 251 11.31 3.90 -8.93
C SER A 251 11.03 4.04 -7.43
N THR A 252 11.85 3.42 -6.59
CA THR A 252 11.80 3.64 -5.14
C THR A 252 12.32 5.02 -4.73
N ALA A 253 13.21 5.62 -5.51
CA ALA A 253 13.64 7.00 -5.29
C ALA A 253 12.47 8.00 -5.47
N ASP A 254 11.76 7.91 -6.61
CA ASP A 254 10.60 8.75 -6.92
C ASP A 254 9.47 8.54 -5.90
N LEU A 255 9.28 7.29 -5.46
CA LEU A 255 8.29 6.95 -4.44
C LEU A 255 8.61 7.64 -3.11
N ARG A 256 9.88 7.60 -2.67
CA ARG A 256 10.30 8.25 -1.42
C ARG A 256 10.16 9.76 -1.49
N GLU A 257 10.55 10.37 -2.60
CA GLU A 257 10.41 11.81 -2.82
C GLU A 257 8.93 12.22 -2.76
N LEU A 258 8.05 11.49 -3.46
CA LEU A 258 6.61 11.71 -3.42
C LEU A 258 6.05 11.69 -2.00
N ILE A 259 6.44 10.71 -1.18
CA ILE A 259 5.90 10.59 0.19
C ILE A 259 6.44 11.67 1.11
N PHE A 260 7.72 12.05 0.94
CA PHE A 260 8.30 13.17 1.66
C PHE A 260 7.54 14.47 1.38
N GLU A 261 7.35 14.81 0.11
CA GLU A 261 6.62 16.02 -0.31
C GLU A 261 5.16 16.01 0.16
N LEU A 262 4.49 14.85 0.03
CA LEU A 262 3.11 14.70 0.49
C LEU A 262 2.98 14.93 1.99
N ARG A 263 3.91 14.42 2.79
CA ARG A 263 3.91 14.60 4.25
C ARG A 263 4.16 16.06 4.62
N GLU A 264 5.11 16.73 3.98
CA GLU A 264 5.37 18.16 4.18
C GLU A 264 4.14 19.00 3.82
N HIS A 265 3.47 18.68 2.70
CA HIS A 265 2.24 19.35 2.30
C HIS A 265 1.11 19.20 3.31
N LEU A 266 0.87 17.98 3.80
CA LEU A 266 -0.17 17.71 4.80
C LEU A 266 0.12 18.39 6.14
N THR A 267 1.39 18.44 6.55
CA THR A 267 1.83 19.10 7.79
C THR A 267 1.74 20.62 7.68
N SER A 268 2.12 21.19 6.53
CA SER A 268 2.03 22.64 6.28
C SER A 268 0.59 23.15 6.30
N LYS A 269 -0.36 22.39 5.74
CA LYS A 269 -1.81 22.70 5.80
C LYS A 269 -2.42 22.53 7.19
N ALA A 270 -1.82 21.70 8.05
CA ALA A 270 -2.29 21.47 9.41
C ALA A 270 -1.84 22.56 10.40
N LYS A 271 -0.81 23.34 10.08
CA LYS A 271 -0.42 24.51 10.89
C LYS A 271 -1.54 25.56 10.82
N PRO A 272 -2.14 25.96 11.96
CA PRO A 272 -3.13 27.03 11.95
C PRO A 272 -2.47 28.33 11.46
N SER A 273 -3.23 29.16 10.75
CA SER A 273 -2.88 30.54 10.38
C SER A 273 -2.71 31.50 11.59
N SER A 274 -2.41 30.98 12.78
CA SER A 274 -2.31 31.73 14.03
C SER A 274 -1.01 32.52 14.20
N GLU A 275 -0.06 32.45 13.26
CA GLU A 275 1.13 33.31 13.29
C GLU A 275 0.95 34.63 12.53
N LEU A 276 -0.15 34.83 11.79
CA LEU A 276 -0.46 36.09 11.11
C LEU A 276 -1.43 37.01 11.89
N SER A 277 -1.89 36.61 13.08
CA SER A 277 -2.77 37.41 13.95
C SER A 277 -2.08 38.00 15.18
N ARG A 278 -0.74 37.99 15.25
CA ARG A 278 0.04 38.62 16.33
C ARG A 278 0.90 39.79 15.87
N LEU A 279 0.38 40.66 15.00
CA LEU A 279 0.87 42.03 14.90
C LEU A 279 0.05 42.91 15.88
N PRO A 280 0.67 43.47 16.93
CA PRO A 280 -0.02 44.38 17.81
C PRO A 280 -0.12 45.77 17.14
N GLY A 281 -1.35 46.24 16.97
CA GLY A 281 -1.65 47.66 16.87
C GLY A 281 -1.84 48.23 15.47
N MET A 282 -3.11 48.31 15.03
CA MET A 282 -3.59 49.51 14.34
C MET A 282 -5.11 49.62 14.57
N ARG A 283 -5.48 50.37 15.61
CA ARG A 283 -6.86 50.87 15.77
C ARG A 283 -7.05 51.97 14.74
N PHE A 284 -7.82 51.71 13.69
CA PHE A 284 -8.42 52.81 12.91
C PHE A 284 -9.71 53.24 13.59
N ALA A 285 -9.71 54.50 14.02
CA ALA A 285 -10.82 55.18 14.66
C ALA A 285 -12.03 55.25 13.74
N LYS A 286 -13.21 54.88 14.24
CA LYS A 286 -14.48 55.30 13.66
C LYS A 286 -14.67 56.78 13.97
N ARG A 287 -14.63 57.64 12.96
CA ARG A 287 -15.26 58.96 13.03
C ARG A 287 -16.69 58.85 12.52
N ARG A 288 -17.59 59.45 13.29
CA ARG A 288 -19.01 59.68 13.01
C ARG A 288 -19.16 60.65 11.84
#